data_AF-A0A0F3N875-F1
#
_entry.id   AF-A0A0F3N875-F1
#
_cell.length_a   1.000
_cell.length_b   1.000
_cell.length_c   1.000
_cell.angle_alpha   90.00
_cell.angle_beta   90.00
_cell.angle_gamma   90.00
#
_symmetry.space_group_name_H-M   'P 1'
#
loop_
_entity.id
_entity.type
_entity.pdbx_description
1 polymer ?
#
loop_
_entity_poly.entity_id
_entity_poly.type
_entity_poly.pdbx_seq_one_letter_code
_entity_poly.pdbx_strand_id
1 'polypeptide(L)'
;MQNFATDEELSFLFIGKKAYDAVKNVIADSGKVLGVVSQPKNLGFYAFKGFFYSLGIDFTSYKRVSVLYSKFHAINLQEQVIEDILTVDDPNDFYGSKDKVEIERGENLYDPDFASINTKLWFNSFMGRFYLSLCESVTCEHCCRMISMESANTNTKSMLNKLVLDYNRSRQAAITTDLIEVVSGCEALG
;
A
#
# COMPACT_ATOMS: atom_id res chain seq x y z
N MET A 1 -4.27 16.74 -8.80
CA MET A 1 -3.04 17.02 -9.57
C MET A 1 -2.71 18.49 -9.40
N GLN A 2 -1.93 18.84 -8.37
CA GLN A 2 -1.32 20.17 -8.30
C GLN A 2 0.02 20.10 -9.03
N ASN A 3 0.24 21.07 -9.92
CA ASN A 3 1.45 21.23 -10.71
C ASN A 3 2.65 21.39 -9.77
N PHE A 4 3.53 20.38 -9.73
CA PHE A 4 4.87 20.54 -9.20
C PHE A 4 5.70 21.28 -10.24
N ALA A 5 6.32 22.38 -9.81
CA ALA A 5 7.10 23.27 -10.65
C ALA A 5 8.30 22.53 -11.29
N THR A 6 8.50 22.84 -12.56
CA THR A 6 9.39 22.22 -13.55
C THR A 6 10.89 22.47 -13.34
N ASP A 7 11.39 22.63 -12.11
CA ASP A 7 12.82 22.97 -11.89
C ASP A 7 13.46 22.39 -10.60
N GLU A 8 12.81 21.44 -9.92
CA GLU A 8 13.38 20.77 -8.74
C GLU A 8 13.84 19.34 -9.09
N GLU A 9 15.07 18.97 -8.72
CA GLU A 9 15.58 17.61 -8.89
C GLU A 9 14.78 16.62 -8.04
N LEU A 10 13.82 15.95 -8.67
CA LEU A 10 13.00 14.94 -8.01
C LEU A 10 13.79 13.64 -7.84
N SER A 11 13.86 13.17 -6.59
CA SER A 11 14.45 11.88 -6.24
C SER A 11 13.37 10.94 -5.73
N PHE A 12 13.28 9.75 -6.31
CA PHE A 12 12.26 8.76 -5.97
C PHE A 12 12.87 7.56 -5.25
N LEU A 13 12.30 7.21 -4.10
CA LEU A 13 12.57 5.97 -3.38
C LEU A 13 11.34 5.07 -3.49
N PHE A 14 11.48 3.90 -4.11
CA PHE A 14 10.38 2.94 -4.23
C PHE A 14 10.48 1.88 -3.16
N ILE A 15 9.38 1.70 -2.43
CA ILE A 15 9.19 0.56 -1.53
C ILE A 15 8.19 -0.38 -2.18
N GLY A 16 8.69 -1.51 -2.66
CA GLY A 16 7.96 -2.53 -3.40
C GLY A 16 8.27 -2.48 -4.90
N LYS A 17 8.44 -3.66 -5.50
CA LYS A 17 8.73 -3.81 -6.93
C LYS A 17 7.56 -3.34 -7.82
N LYS A 18 6.32 -3.58 -7.38
CA LYS A 18 5.12 -3.23 -8.16
C LYS A 18 4.98 -1.73 -8.42
N ALA A 19 5.32 -0.91 -7.44
CA ALA A 19 5.28 0.55 -7.59
C ALA A 19 6.29 1.02 -8.64
N TYR A 20 7.51 0.48 -8.59
CA TYR A 20 8.54 0.76 -9.59
C TYR A 20 8.11 0.31 -10.99
N ASP A 21 7.61 -0.92 -11.14
CA ASP A 21 7.19 -1.45 -12.43
C ASP A 21 6.04 -0.67 -13.08
N ALA A 22 5.14 -0.12 -12.27
CA ALA A 22 4.01 0.66 -12.75
C ALA A 22 4.42 2.03 -13.31
N VAL A 23 5.48 2.65 -12.77
CA VAL A 23 5.83 4.05 -13.05
C VAL A 23 7.19 4.20 -13.74
N LYS A 24 7.97 3.13 -13.91
CA LYS A 24 9.31 3.17 -14.54
C LYS A 24 9.34 3.85 -15.92
N ASN A 25 8.28 3.71 -16.71
CA ASN A 25 8.19 4.32 -18.04
C ASN A 25 7.91 5.83 -17.98
N VAL A 26 7.33 6.33 -16.88
CA VAL A 26 6.98 7.74 -16.67
C VAL A 26 8.13 8.49 -16.00
N ILE A 27 8.85 7.84 -15.09
CA ILE A 27 9.94 8.46 -14.31
C ILE A 27 11.25 8.56 -15.10
N ALA A 28 11.39 7.84 -16.22
CA ALA A 28 12.59 7.87 -17.05
C ALA A 28 13.02 9.30 -17.45
N ASP A 29 12.07 10.22 -17.57
CA ASP A 29 12.31 11.62 -17.95
C ASP A 29 12.24 12.63 -16.78
N SER A 30 11.76 12.22 -15.60
CA SER A 30 11.32 13.18 -14.56
C SER A 30 12.12 13.15 -13.25
N GLY A 31 13.08 12.25 -13.06
CA GLY A 31 13.89 12.25 -11.83
C GLY A 31 14.81 11.06 -11.62
N LYS A 32 15.60 11.12 -10.55
CA LYS A 32 16.58 10.08 -10.17
C LYS A 32 15.93 9.03 -9.27
N VAL A 33 16.10 7.75 -9.62
CA VAL A 33 15.67 6.64 -8.75
C VAL A 33 16.78 6.32 -7.76
N LEU A 34 16.54 6.59 -6.46
CA LEU A 34 17.49 6.32 -5.37
C LEU A 34 17.60 4.82 -5.07
N GLY A 35 16.50 4.08 -5.22
CA GLY A 35 16.49 2.65 -5.01
C GLY A 35 15.10 2.03 -5.08
N VAL A 36 15.07 0.73 -5.35
CA VAL A 36 13.86 -0.10 -5.25
C VAL A 36 14.09 -1.10 -4.13
N VAL A 37 13.45 -0.83 -3.01
CA VAL A 37 13.52 -1.65 -1.81
C VAL A 37 12.38 -2.65 -1.84
N SER A 38 12.65 -3.92 -1.51
CA SER A 38 11.55 -4.86 -1.29
C SER A 38 10.82 -4.49 0.00
N GLN A 39 9.49 -4.41 -0.05
CA GLN A 39 8.67 -4.07 1.10
C GLN A 39 8.99 -5.00 2.27
N PRO A 40 9.40 -4.46 3.43
CA PRO A 40 9.84 -5.29 4.52
C PRO A 40 8.62 -5.92 5.20
N LYS A 41 8.59 -7.25 5.26
CA LYS A 41 7.51 -8.00 5.91
C LYS A 41 7.75 -8.03 7.41
N ASN A 42 6.74 -7.66 8.21
CA ASN A 42 6.75 -7.74 9.67
C ASN A 42 7.96 -7.05 10.33
N LEU A 43 8.35 -5.87 9.83
CA LEU A 43 9.48 -5.15 10.39
C LEU A 43 9.01 -4.37 11.61
N GLY A 44 9.50 -4.70 12.80
CA GLY A 44 9.31 -3.83 13.96
C GLY A 44 10.02 -2.49 13.76
N PHE A 45 9.59 -1.45 14.47
CA PHE A 45 10.13 -0.08 14.33
C PHE A 45 11.67 -0.01 14.41
N TYR A 46 12.30 -0.79 15.30
CA TYR A 46 13.76 -0.82 15.41
C TYR A 46 14.46 -1.43 14.19
N ALA A 47 13.92 -2.53 13.66
CA ALA A 47 14.45 -3.16 12.46
C ALA A 47 14.23 -2.26 11.24
N PHE A 48 13.12 -1.51 11.21
CA PHE A 48 12.86 -0.48 10.22
C PHE A 48 13.86 0.66 10.29
N LYS A 49 14.13 1.18 11.48
CA LYS A 49 15.14 2.21 11.69
C LYS A 49 16.53 1.73 11.26
N GLY A 50 16.91 0.50 11.60
CA GLY A 50 18.16 -0.12 11.17
C GLY A 50 18.24 -0.30 9.65
N PHE A 51 17.16 -0.75 9.02
CA PHE A 51 17.06 -0.85 7.57
C PHE A 51 17.22 0.52 6.89
N PHE A 52 16.56 1.55 7.43
CA PHE A 52 16.70 2.92 6.94
C PHE A 52 18.12 3.45 7.03
N TYR A 53 18.83 3.18 8.13
CA TYR A 53 20.25 3.53 8.22
C TYR A 53 21.11 2.77 7.21
N SER A 54 20.78 1.50 6.92
CA SER A 54 21.52 0.71 5.94
C SER A 54 21.38 1.22 4.50
N LEU A 55 20.30 1.97 4.19
CA LEU A 55 20.14 2.62 2.89
C LEU A 55 21.13 3.77 2.68
N GLY A 56 21.70 4.33 3.76
CA GLY A 56 22.68 5.41 3.68
C GLY A 56 22.15 6.70 3.02
N ILE A 57 20.83 6.87 2.95
CA ILE A 57 20.21 8.06 2.35
C ILE A 57 20.16 9.16 3.41
N ASP A 58 20.84 10.27 3.13
CA ASP A 58 20.77 11.45 3.97
C ASP A 58 19.58 12.32 3.56
N PHE A 59 18.50 12.25 4.34
CA PHE A 59 17.28 13.03 4.10
C PHE A 59 17.45 14.52 4.41
N THR A 60 18.51 14.91 5.13
CA THR A 60 18.76 16.33 5.46
C THR A 60 19.20 17.16 4.26
N SER A 61 19.68 16.50 3.20
CA SER A 61 20.01 17.15 1.93
C SER A 61 18.77 17.59 1.14
N TYR A 62 17.58 17.08 1.49
CA TYR A 62 16.34 17.37 0.78
C TYR A 62 15.50 18.40 1.54
N LYS A 63 14.94 19.37 0.80
CA LYS A 63 14.09 20.43 1.37
C LYS A 63 12.70 19.91 1.78
N ARG A 64 12.17 18.92 1.06
CA ARG A 64 10.86 18.31 1.31
C ARG A 64 10.93 16.81 1.05
N VAL A 65 10.30 16.03 1.93
CA VAL A 65 10.11 14.59 1.74
C VAL A 65 8.62 14.29 1.88
N SER A 66 8.02 13.93 0.76
CA SER A 66 6.63 13.53 0.65
C SER A 66 6.54 12.02 0.48
N VAL A 67 5.54 11.41 1.10
CA VAL A 67 5.25 9.99 0.95
C VAL A 67 3.89 9.82 0.32
N LEU A 68 3.87 9.15 -0.83
CA LEU A 68 2.66 8.67 -1.47
C LEU A 68 2.38 7.26 -0.97
N TYR A 69 1.24 7.07 -0.32
CA TYR A 69 0.84 5.77 0.18
C TYR A 69 -0.69 5.65 0.25
N SER A 70 -1.16 4.41 0.42
CA SER A 70 -2.58 4.14 0.61
C SER A 70 -2.92 4.25 2.10
N LYS A 71 -3.73 5.24 2.45
CA LYS A 71 -4.19 5.48 3.81
C LYS A 71 -5.36 4.56 4.13
N PHE A 72 -5.27 3.88 5.27
CA PHE A 72 -6.27 2.93 5.70
C PHE A 72 -7.40 3.65 6.43
N HIS A 73 -8.60 3.67 5.84
CA HIS A 73 -9.82 4.14 6.51
C HIS A 73 -10.73 2.97 6.89
N ALA A 74 -10.96 2.04 5.96
CA ALA A 74 -11.74 0.84 6.19
C ALA A 74 -11.27 -0.29 5.26
N ILE A 75 -11.77 -1.50 5.51
CA ILE A 75 -11.45 -2.68 4.69
C ILE A 75 -11.82 -2.46 3.21
N ASN A 76 -12.92 -1.74 2.94
CA ASN A 76 -13.42 -1.45 1.59
C ASN A 76 -13.06 -0.07 1.06
N LEU A 77 -12.42 0.79 1.86
CA LEU A 77 -12.09 2.17 1.50
C LEU A 77 -10.62 2.44 1.79
N GLN A 78 -9.85 2.55 0.71
CA GLN A 78 -8.46 2.98 0.73
C GLN A 78 -8.33 4.24 -0.11
N GLU A 79 -7.75 5.29 0.47
CA GLU A 79 -7.52 6.55 -0.23
C GLU A 79 -6.03 6.71 -0.51
N GLN A 80 -5.68 7.24 -1.69
CA GLN A 80 -4.30 7.55 -2.03
C GLN A 80 -3.99 8.95 -1.55
N VAL A 81 -3.06 9.06 -0.60
CA VAL A 81 -2.69 10.32 0.03
C VAL A 81 -1.21 10.57 -0.18
N ILE A 82 -0.87 11.82 -0.50
CA ILE A 82 0.49 12.34 -0.48
C ILE A 82 0.61 13.16 0.80
N GLU A 83 1.39 12.68 1.76
CA GLU A 83 1.66 13.41 3.00
C GLU A 83 3.11 13.87 3.04
N ASP A 84 3.31 15.14 3.37
CA ASP A 84 4.64 15.67 3.68
C ASP A 84 5.03 15.19 5.08
N ILE A 85 6.05 14.33 5.12
CA ILE A 85 6.61 13.80 6.37
C ILE A 85 7.77 14.68 6.84
N LEU A 86 8.48 15.26 5.88
CA LEU A 86 9.47 16.31 6.14
C LEU A 86 8.98 17.65 5.60
N THR A 87 8.51 18.48 6.52
CA THR A 87 8.29 19.90 6.29
C THR A 87 9.24 20.65 7.21
N VAL A 88 10.13 21.47 6.65
CA VAL A 88 11.00 22.39 7.41
C VAL A 88 10.23 23.67 7.80
N ASP A 89 8.94 23.75 7.46
CA ASP A 89 8.15 24.95 7.67
C ASP A 89 7.51 24.93 9.07
N ASP A 90 8.02 25.84 9.91
CA ASP A 90 7.58 26.25 11.25
C ASP A 90 7.65 25.19 12.38
N PRO A 91 8.51 25.38 13.41
CA PRO A 91 8.54 24.58 14.64
C PRO A 91 7.19 24.45 15.37
N ASN A 92 6.20 25.26 14.99
CA ASN A 92 4.86 25.28 15.57
C ASN A 92 3.89 24.25 14.95
N ASP A 93 4.19 23.65 13.79
CA ASP A 93 3.26 22.73 13.10
C ASP A 93 3.35 21.27 13.60
N PHE A 94 4.28 20.96 14.51
CA PHE A 94 4.38 19.64 15.14
C PHE A 94 3.20 19.31 16.07
N TYR A 95 2.50 20.34 16.55
CA TYR A 95 1.29 20.20 17.35
C TYR A 95 0.09 20.47 16.46
N GLY A 96 -0.43 19.41 15.84
CA GLY A 96 -1.74 19.47 15.20
C GLY A 96 -2.81 19.79 16.23
N SER A 97 -3.06 21.07 16.49
CA SER A 97 -4.19 21.64 17.23
C SER A 97 -4.12 23.17 17.11
N LYS A 98 -5.20 23.78 16.60
CA LYS A 98 -5.42 25.24 16.65
C LYS A 98 -5.62 25.78 18.08
N ASP A 99 -5.48 24.94 19.09
CA ASP A 99 -5.48 25.37 20.48
C ASP A 99 -4.06 25.79 20.85
N LYS A 100 -3.87 27.10 20.94
CA LYS A 100 -2.69 27.73 21.51
C LYS A 100 -2.55 27.26 22.96
N VAL A 101 -1.83 26.16 23.16
CA VAL A 101 -1.28 25.85 24.47
C VAL A 101 -0.23 26.93 24.75
N GLU A 102 -0.52 27.83 25.68
CA GLU A 102 0.49 28.75 26.21
C GLU A 102 1.56 27.91 26.89
N ILE A 103 2.66 27.66 26.17
CA ILE A 103 3.84 27.06 26.74
C ILE A 103 4.52 28.17 27.54
N GLU A 104 4.35 28.16 28.86
CA GLU A 104 5.22 28.90 29.77
C GLU A 104 6.67 28.50 29.45
N ARG A 105 7.43 29.44 28.88
CA ARG A 105 8.87 29.27 28.64
C ARG A 105 9.60 29.35 29.98
N GLY A 106 9.44 28.33 30.81
CA GLY A 106 10.37 28.08 31.90
C GLY A 106 11.75 27.86 31.32
N GLU A 107 12.79 28.43 31.96
CA GLU A 107 14.18 28.11 31.68
C GLU A 107 14.44 26.65 32.09
N ASN A 108 13.99 25.72 31.25
CA ASN A 108 14.26 24.31 31.43
C ASN A 108 15.76 24.09 31.17
N LEU A 109 16.50 23.78 32.23
CA LEU A 109 17.85 23.22 32.11
C LEU A 109 17.72 21.87 31.37
N TYR A 110 18.00 21.86 30.07
CA TYR A 110 18.07 20.63 29.30
C TYR A 110 19.44 20.00 29.47
N ASP A 111 19.48 18.77 29.99
CA ASP A 111 20.66 17.92 29.99
C ASP A 111 20.34 16.66 29.16
N PRO A 112 20.87 16.49 27.94
CA PRO A 112 21.87 17.29 27.20
C PRO A 112 21.29 18.54 26.50
N ASP A 113 22.16 19.33 25.84
CA ASP A 113 21.82 20.57 25.12
C ASP A 113 20.56 20.45 24.24
N PHE A 114 19.74 21.51 24.24
CA PHE A 114 18.43 21.55 23.57
C PHE A 114 18.53 21.21 22.07
N ALA A 115 19.60 21.66 21.38
CA ALA A 115 19.80 21.35 19.97
C ALA A 115 19.97 19.84 19.72
N SER A 116 20.65 19.14 20.64
CA SER A 116 20.87 17.70 20.54
C SER A 116 19.58 16.89 20.78
N ILE A 117 18.74 17.34 21.72
CA ILE A 117 17.44 16.72 22.01
C ILE A 117 16.49 16.95 20.82
N ASN A 118 16.41 18.19 20.33
CA ASN A 118 15.52 18.54 19.23
C ASN A 118 15.84 17.74 17.96
N THR A 119 17.13 17.61 17.63
CA THR A 119 17.58 16.82 16.47
C THR A 119 17.15 15.35 16.58
N LYS A 120 17.32 14.74 17.77
CA LYS A 120 16.90 13.34 18.02
C LYS A 120 15.38 13.19 17.97
N LEU A 121 14.64 14.13 18.56
CA LEU A 121 13.18 14.10 18.63
C LEU A 121 12.58 14.23 17.23
N TRP A 122 13.03 15.23 16.46
CA TRP A 122 12.64 15.43 15.07
C TRP A 122 12.87 14.17 14.23
N PHE A 123 14.06 13.58 14.31
CA PHE A 123 14.39 12.39 13.52
C PHE A 123 13.54 11.17 13.90
N ASN A 124 13.30 10.98 15.21
CA ASN A 124 12.44 9.89 15.67
C ASN A 124 10.98 10.09 15.25
N SER A 125 10.47 11.32 15.29
CA SER A 125 9.12 11.63 14.83
C SER A 125 8.97 11.44 13.33
N PHE A 126 9.96 11.88 12.54
CA PHE A 126 10.03 11.62 11.10
C PHE A 126 9.99 10.12 10.80
N MET A 127 10.86 9.33 11.43
CA MET A 127 10.89 7.87 11.27
C MET A 127 9.58 7.21 11.74
N GLY A 128 8.96 7.73 12.80
CA GLY A 128 7.67 7.23 13.31
C GLY A 128 6.54 7.44 12.31
N ARG A 129 6.41 8.63 11.73
CA ARG A 129 5.40 8.93 10.69
C ARG A 129 5.66 8.12 9.42
N PHE A 130 6.91 8.01 9.00
CA PHE A 130 7.29 7.20 7.85
C PHE A 130 6.95 5.71 8.09
N TYR A 131 7.25 5.17 9.27
CA TYR A 131 6.86 3.80 9.65
C TYR A 131 5.35 3.59 9.69
N LEU A 132 4.58 4.57 10.20
CA LEU A 132 3.13 4.52 10.24
C LEU A 132 2.54 4.43 8.81
N SER A 133 3.01 5.29 7.90
CA SER A 133 2.55 5.28 6.50
C SER A 133 2.81 3.92 5.81
N LEU A 134 3.95 3.29 6.12
CA LEU A 134 4.29 1.96 5.63
C LEU A 134 3.33 0.90 6.20
N CYS A 135 3.03 0.93 7.50
CA CYS A 135 2.10 0.01 8.14
C CYS A 135 0.68 0.15 7.57
N GLU A 136 0.21 1.38 7.36
CA GLU A 136 -1.10 1.67 6.75
C GLU A 136 -1.16 1.13 5.31
N SER A 137 -0.10 1.33 4.53
CA SER A 137 -0.01 0.82 3.16
C SER A 137 -0.01 -0.71 3.09
N VAL A 138 0.75 -1.39 3.96
CA VAL A 138 0.75 -2.87 4.07
C VAL A 138 -0.64 -3.38 4.45
N THR A 139 -1.32 -2.71 5.38
CA THR A 139 -2.66 -3.09 5.82
C THR A 139 -3.67 -2.94 4.70
N CYS A 140 -3.62 -1.81 3.96
CA CYS A 140 -4.42 -1.60 2.76
C CYS A 140 -4.20 -2.71 1.73
N GLU A 141 -2.95 -3.10 1.47
CA GLU A 141 -2.64 -4.18 0.53
C GLU A 141 -3.31 -5.51 0.95
N HIS A 142 -3.26 -5.84 2.24
CA HIS A 142 -3.91 -7.04 2.76
C HIS A 142 -5.44 -6.98 2.60
N CYS A 143 -6.06 -5.84 2.90
CA CYS A 143 -7.49 -5.63 2.72
C CYS A 143 -7.91 -5.73 1.24
N CYS A 144 -7.22 -5.05 0.33
CA CYS A 144 -7.50 -5.12 -1.10
C CYS A 144 -7.35 -6.56 -1.62
N ARG A 145 -6.33 -7.29 -1.15
CA ARG A 145 -6.12 -8.69 -1.53
C ARG A 145 -7.26 -9.57 -1.03
N MET A 146 -7.70 -9.38 0.21
CA MET A 146 -8.82 -10.12 0.80
C MET A 146 -10.10 -9.90 0.00
N ILE A 147 -10.45 -8.65 -0.31
CA ILE A 147 -11.65 -8.31 -1.11
C ILE A 147 -11.57 -8.91 -2.51
N SER A 148 -10.40 -8.80 -3.17
CA SER A 148 -10.20 -9.34 -4.51
C SER A 148 -10.39 -10.86 -4.54
N MET A 149 -9.87 -11.56 -3.52
CA MET A 149 -10.02 -13.00 -3.39
C MET A 149 -11.44 -13.42 -3.03
N GLU A 150 -12.13 -12.65 -2.18
CA GLU A 150 -13.53 -12.88 -1.85
C GLU A 150 -14.42 -12.73 -3.09
N SER A 151 -14.21 -11.67 -3.88
CA SER A 151 -14.87 -11.46 -5.17
C SER A 151 -14.57 -12.59 -6.17
N ALA A 152 -13.31 -13.05 -6.25
CA ALA A 152 -12.96 -14.18 -7.10
C ALA A 152 -13.67 -15.48 -6.65
N ASN A 153 -13.77 -15.72 -5.35
CA ASN A 153 -14.44 -16.90 -4.79
C ASN A 153 -15.95 -16.87 -5.06
N THR A 154 -16.62 -15.73 -4.90
CA THR A 154 -18.05 -15.59 -5.20
C THR A 154 -18.32 -15.78 -6.70
N ASN A 155 -17.48 -15.23 -7.56
CA ASN A 155 -17.56 -15.43 -9.02
C ASN A 155 -17.36 -16.90 -9.40
N THR A 156 -16.38 -17.58 -8.79
CA THR A 156 -16.10 -19.00 -9.03
C THR A 156 -17.29 -19.87 -8.61
N LYS A 157 -17.91 -19.60 -7.46
CA LYS A 157 -19.12 -20.30 -7.02
C LYS A 157 -20.28 -20.12 -8.00
N SER A 158 -20.47 -18.91 -8.53
CA SER A 158 -21.50 -18.66 -9.55
C SER A 158 -21.23 -19.47 -10.83
N MET A 159 -19.97 -19.52 -11.28
CA MET A 159 -19.57 -20.32 -12.44
C MET A 159 -19.74 -21.82 -12.19
N LEU A 160 -19.38 -22.31 -11.01
CA LEU A 160 -19.57 -23.72 -10.63
C LEU A 160 -21.05 -24.10 -10.68
N ASN A 161 -21.94 -23.27 -10.16
CA ASN A 161 -23.39 -23.54 -10.21
C ASN A 161 -23.90 -23.67 -11.64
N LYS A 162 -23.40 -22.84 -12.57
CA LYS A 162 -23.75 -22.94 -14.00
C LYS A 162 -23.26 -24.27 -14.60
N LEU A 163 -21.99 -24.63 -14.35
CA LEU A 163 -21.41 -25.88 -14.83
C LEU A 163 -22.14 -27.11 -14.29
N VAL A 164 -22.60 -27.08 -13.03
CA VAL A 164 -23.39 -28.17 -12.43
C VAL A 164 -24.75 -28.32 -13.12
N LEU A 165 -25.41 -27.22 -13.48
CA LEU A 165 -26.67 -27.26 -14.23
C LEU A 165 -26.45 -27.85 -15.64
N ASP A 166 -25.41 -27.40 -16.34
CA ASP A 166 -25.05 -27.90 -17.67
C ASP A 166 -24.66 -29.38 -17.65
N TYR A 167 -23.94 -29.81 -16.61
CA TYR A 167 -23.60 -31.21 -16.38
C TYR A 167 -24.85 -32.07 -16.21
N ASN A 168 -25.79 -31.66 -15.34
CA ASN A 168 -27.03 -32.41 -15.13
C ASN A 168 -27.89 -32.48 -16.39
N ARG A 169 -27.96 -31.39 -17.16
CA ARG A 169 -28.67 -31.36 -18.44
C ARG A 169 -28.04 -32.34 -19.44
N SER A 170 -26.72 -32.31 -19.58
CA SER A 170 -25.98 -33.21 -20.48
C SER A 170 -26.12 -34.67 -20.04
N ARG A 171 -26.08 -34.93 -18.73
CA ARG A 171 -26.30 -36.26 -18.16
C ARG A 171 -27.69 -36.81 -18.49
N GLN A 172 -28.73 -35.97 -18.35
CA GLN A 172 -30.09 -36.38 -18.71
C GLN A 172 -30.23 -36.64 -20.20
N ALA A 173 -29.64 -35.79 -21.05
CA ALA A 173 -29.65 -35.99 -22.51
C ALA A 173 -28.95 -37.29 -22.92
N ALA A 174 -27.84 -37.64 -22.28
CA ALA A 174 -27.15 -38.92 -22.49
C ALA A 174 -28.05 -40.11 -22.10
N ILE A 175 -28.63 -40.10 -20.89
CA ILE A 175 -29.56 -41.17 -20.45
C ILE A 175 -30.73 -41.34 -21.43
N THR A 176 -31.33 -40.24 -21.90
CA THR A 176 -32.43 -40.33 -22.87
C THR A 176 -31.96 -40.89 -24.22
N THR A 177 -30.74 -40.57 -24.65
CA THR A 177 -30.18 -41.07 -25.90
C THR A 177 -29.95 -42.58 -25.80
N ASP A 178 -29.30 -43.03 -24.73
CA ASP A 178 -29.06 -44.46 -24.47
C ASP A 178 -30.38 -45.24 -24.44
N LEU A 179 -31.42 -44.71 -23.79
CA LEU A 179 -32.74 -45.35 -23.75
C LEU A 179 -33.41 -45.42 -25.13
N ILE A 180 -33.30 -44.37 -25.94
CA ILE A 180 -33.83 -44.36 -27.31
C ILE A 180 -33.11 -45.42 -28.15
N GLU A 181 -31.78 -45.52 -28.04
CA GLU A 181 -30.99 -46.53 -28.75
C GLU A 181 -31.40 -47.96 -28.38
N VAL A 182 -31.63 -48.23 -27.08
CA VAL A 182 -32.10 -49.55 -26.61
C VAL A 182 -33.49 -49.88 -27.16
N VAL A 183 -34.43 -48.94 -27.13
CA VAL A 183 -35.79 -49.16 -27.63
C VAL A 183 -35.80 -49.37 -29.15
N SER A 184 -35.11 -48.52 -29.91
CA SER A 184 -35.01 -48.66 -31.37
C SER A 184 -34.30 -49.96 -31.78
N GLY A 185 -33.30 -50.42 -31.02
CA GLY A 185 -32.63 -51.71 -31.26
C GLY A 185 -33.56 -52.90 -31.03
N CYS A 186 -34.40 -52.85 -30.00
CA CYS A 186 -35.41 -53.89 -29.74
C CYS A 186 -36.50 -53.92 -30.82
N GLU A 187 -36.99 -52.76 -31.28
CA GLU A 187 -37.99 -52.67 -32.34
C GLU A 187 -37.48 -53.20 -33.68
N ALA A 188 -36.19 -53.05 -33.99
CA ALA A 188 -35.60 -53.54 -35.23
C ALA A 188 -35.48 -55.08 -35.31
N LEU A 189 -35.64 -55.80 -34.19
CA LEU A 189 -35.58 -57.26 -34.12
C LEU A 189 -36.95 -57.94 -34.16
N GLY A 190 -38.05 -57.17 -34.07
CA GLY A 190 -39.44 -57.65 -34.16
C GLY A 190 -40.02 -57.51 -35.56
#